data_AF-A0A672JYT1-F1
#
_entry.id   AF-A0A672JYT1-F1
#
_cell.length_a   1.000
_cell.length_b   1.000
_cell.length_c   1.000
_cell.angle_alpha   90.00
_cell.angle_beta   90.00
_cell.angle_gamma   90.00
#
_symmetry.space_group_name_H-M   'P 1'
#
loop_
_entity.id
_entity.type
_entity.pdbx_description
1 polymer ?
#
loop_
_entity_poly.entity_id
_entity_poly.type
_entity_poly.pdbx_seq_one_letter_code
_entity_poly.pdbx_strand_id
1 'polypeptide(L)'
;MQDLETTKINKVYKCTLAFIFDGLDESRLTLDFDSGMVTSVEERSSVDELFASLVNRTLLPSALVWVTSRPAAANQIPPEYVGLFTEVRGFTDQQKEEYFCKRFKDETQASRMISHIRKSRSLYIMCYIPVFCWITATVLQDIPIGNKAEDINTTLTEMYIHFLLMQMNMKNQKYDGKKQREHTKLLDSNKTMILKLAKLAFEQLKKENIVFYEKDLQACGIDVSDFESTGMLTEIFQQEAGLHEVKVFCFVHLSVQEFLAAMHVFLCYLNKNMEELQFFFEETQNEVRLNCELQSESPLHYLLVKAVEKAMQSQRGHLDLFLRFLMGISLESNQNLLRGLFPHTEDSKDSVTKTTEHIRGLLQKYISPETSVNLFYCLLELNDNSLYMEIQSYIKSNRRAFLSSSMCSLLAYVLLMSEEVLDELDLKRYKTYGKGYMSLLPVVRCCRKAMYVTC
;
A
#
# COMPACT_ATOMS: atom_id res chain seq x y z
N MET A 1 -0.04 0.35 -61.20
CA MET A 1 0.42 0.02 -59.83
C MET A 1 0.14 1.20 -58.90
N GLN A 2 0.50 2.44 -59.30
CA GLN A 2 0.12 3.69 -58.62
C GLN A 2 -1.40 3.82 -58.35
N ASP A 3 -2.27 3.57 -59.32
CA ASP A 3 -3.73 3.70 -59.11
C ASP A 3 -4.29 2.81 -57.98
N LEU A 4 -3.68 1.65 -57.73
CA LEU A 4 -4.10 0.74 -56.67
C LEU A 4 -3.68 1.27 -55.28
N GLU A 5 -2.55 1.95 -55.18
CA GLU A 5 -2.07 2.61 -53.97
C GLU A 5 -2.88 3.87 -53.68
N THR A 6 -3.16 4.71 -54.69
CA THR A 6 -4.02 5.90 -54.55
C THR A 6 -5.45 5.52 -54.13
N THR A 7 -5.97 4.39 -54.61
CA THR A 7 -7.28 3.86 -54.21
C THR A 7 -7.26 3.31 -52.77
N LYS A 8 -6.16 2.71 -52.32
CA LYS A 8 -5.99 2.27 -50.91
C LYS A 8 -5.91 3.47 -49.97
N ILE A 9 -5.16 4.51 -50.33
CA ILE A 9 -4.99 5.74 -49.54
C ILE A 9 -6.32 6.48 -49.39
N ASN A 10 -7.05 6.65 -50.50
CA ASN A 10 -8.40 7.25 -50.47
C ASN A 10 -9.40 6.41 -49.66
N LYS A 11 -9.17 5.10 -49.49
CA LYS A 11 -9.95 4.25 -48.59
C LYS A 11 -9.60 4.51 -47.13
N VAL A 12 -8.33 4.66 -46.79
CA VAL A 12 -7.86 4.96 -45.42
C VAL A 12 -8.46 6.27 -44.92
N TYR A 13 -8.45 7.33 -45.73
CA TYR A 13 -9.07 8.63 -45.38
C TYR A 13 -10.61 8.59 -45.31
N LYS A 14 -11.26 7.54 -45.85
CA LYS A 14 -12.72 7.33 -45.77
C LYS A 14 -13.14 6.39 -44.65
N CYS A 15 -12.19 5.69 -44.00
CA CYS A 15 -12.47 4.79 -42.91
C CYS A 15 -12.53 5.55 -41.57
N THR A 16 -13.48 5.20 -40.72
CA THR A 16 -13.44 5.60 -39.32
C THR A 16 -12.38 4.76 -38.62
N LEU A 17 -11.22 5.37 -38.36
CA LEU A 17 -10.09 4.72 -37.69
C LEU A 17 -10.07 5.12 -36.22
N ALA A 18 -9.69 4.18 -35.35
CA ALA A 18 -9.44 4.44 -33.95
C ALA A 18 -8.04 3.95 -33.59
N PHE A 19 -7.23 4.84 -33.03
CA PHE A 19 -5.90 4.54 -32.51
C PHE A 19 -5.96 4.52 -30.98
N ILE A 20 -5.49 3.44 -30.37
CA ILE A 20 -5.40 3.29 -28.92
C ILE A 20 -3.92 3.22 -28.56
N PHE A 21 -3.42 4.25 -27.89
CA PHE A 21 -2.07 4.34 -27.35
C PHE A 21 -2.12 4.02 -25.87
N ASP A 22 -1.62 2.84 -25.50
CA ASP A 22 -1.63 2.38 -24.11
C ASP A 22 -0.31 2.73 -23.42
N GLY A 23 -0.36 3.56 -22.38
CA GLY A 23 0.80 3.90 -21.53
C GLY A 23 1.73 4.97 -22.13
N LEU A 24 1.22 6.17 -22.41
CA LEU A 24 2.05 7.27 -22.94
C LEU A 24 3.27 7.59 -22.06
N ASP A 25 3.12 7.50 -20.74
CA ASP A 25 4.19 7.74 -19.77
C ASP A 25 5.37 6.77 -19.90
N GLU A 26 5.19 5.62 -20.53
CA GLU A 26 6.26 4.64 -20.72
C GLU A 26 6.96 4.77 -22.08
N SER A 27 6.37 5.54 -22.99
CA SER A 27 6.81 5.65 -24.38
C SER A 27 8.12 6.43 -24.55
N ARG A 28 8.47 7.27 -23.56
CA ARG A 28 9.64 8.17 -23.58
C ARG A 28 9.69 9.07 -24.83
N LEU A 29 8.54 9.32 -25.45
CA LEU A 29 8.43 10.18 -26.63
C LEU A 29 8.61 11.65 -26.21
N THR A 30 9.40 12.39 -26.98
CA THR A 30 9.49 13.85 -26.85
C THR A 30 8.41 14.47 -27.72
N LEU A 31 7.26 14.76 -27.11
CA LEU A 31 6.14 15.33 -27.85
C LEU A 31 6.35 16.82 -28.14
N ASP A 32 6.55 17.16 -29.39
CA ASP A 32 6.51 18.53 -29.92
C ASP A 32 5.24 18.69 -30.76
N PHE A 33 4.40 19.66 -30.42
CA PHE A 33 3.16 19.97 -31.13
C PHE A 33 3.30 21.20 -32.05
N ASP A 34 4.43 21.91 -31.99
CA ASP A 34 4.68 23.14 -32.72
C ASP A 34 5.43 22.90 -34.05
N SER A 35 6.22 21.82 -34.15
CA SER A 35 7.05 21.51 -35.32
C SER A 35 7.08 20.02 -35.70
N GLY A 36 7.56 19.69 -36.91
CA GLY A 36 7.73 18.28 -37.34
C GLY A 36 6.46 17.55 -37.79
N MET A 37 5.37 18.27 -38.07
CA MET A 37 4.08 17.65 -38.38
C MET A 37 3.99 17.06 -39.78
N VAL A 38 3.51 15.82 -39.82
CA VAL A 38 3.28 15.04 -41.02
C VAL A 38 1.83 15.21 -41.47
N THR A 39 1.64 15.35 -42.77
CA THR A 39 0.31 15.50 -43.39
C THR A 39 -0.07 14.35 -44.31
N SER A 40 0.90 13.50 -44.71
CA SER A 40 0.69 12.38 -45.62
C SER A 40 1.00 11.04 -44.96
N VAL A 41 0.14 10.04 -45.21
CA VAL A 41 0.36 8.65 -44.80
C VAL A 41 1.54 7.97 -45.51
N GLU A 42 2.06 8.59 -46.58
CA GLU A 42 3.19 8.07 -47.35
C GLU A 42 4.54 8.56 -46.80
N GLU A 43 4.51 9.60 -45.97
CA GLU A 43 5.71 10.24 -45.44
C GLU A 43 6.29 9.43 -44.28
N ARG A 44 7.61 9.22 -44.31
CA ARG A 44 8.34 8.55 -43.23
C ARG A 44 8.80 9.60 -42.23
N SER A 45 8.49 9.35 -40.97
CA SER A 45 8.76 10.26 -39.87
C SER A 45 8.95 9.45 -38.58
N SER A 46 9.40 10.12 -37.52
CA SER A 46 9.58 9.53 -36.21
C SER A 46 8.24 9.17 -35.55
N VAL A 47 8.26 8.32 -34.51
CA VAL A 47 7.02 7.85 -33.85
C VAL A 47 6.36 8.99 -33.07
N ASP A 48 7.17 9.85 -32.46
CA ASP A 48 6.79 11.07 -31.78
C ASP A 48 6.08 12.06 -32.72
N GLU A 49 6.67 12.38 -33.87
CA GLU A 49 6.06 13.24 -34.89
C GLU A 49 4.75 12.64 -35.44
N LEU A 50 4.71 11.33 -35.71
CA LEU A 50 3.49 10.64 -36.17
C LEU A 50 2.38 10.68 -35.11
N PHE A 51 2.71 10.45 -33.84
CA PHE A 51 1.76 10.55 -32.74
C PHE A 51 1.23 11.98 -32.59
N ALA A 52 2.12 12.98 -32.58
CA ALA A 52 1.72 14.38 -32.45
C ALA A 52 0.85 14.83 -33.64
N SER A 53 1.17 14.35 -34.85
CA SER A 53 0.39 14.60 -36.08
C SER A 53 -1.01 13.95 -36.06
N LEU A 54 -1.16 12.80 -35.40
CA LEU A 54 -2.48 12.17 -35.20
C LEU A 54 -3.32 12.94 -34.19
N VAL A 55 -2.70 13.38 -33.10
CA VAL A 55 -3.37 14.09 -32.00
C VAL A 55 -3.79 15.50 -32.42
N ASN A 56 -2.92 16.24 -33.11
CA ASN A 56 -3.24 17.59 -33.63
C ASN A 56 -4.09 17.57 -34.93
N ARG A 57 -4.35 16.38 -35.47
CA ARG A 57 -5.18 16.12 -36.66
C ARG A 57 -4.58 16.58 -37.99
N THR A 58 -3.27 16.81 -38.10
CA THR A 58 -2.62 17.02 -39.40
C THR A 58 -2.54 15.73 -40.21
N LEU A 59 -2.43 14.59 -39.51
CA LEU A 59 -2.47 13.25 -40.07
C LEU A 59 -3.80 12.57 -39.70
N LEU A 60 -4.52 12.06 -40.71
CA LEU A 60 -5.81 11.37 -40.55
C LEU A 60 -6.83 12.13 -39.68
N PRO A 61 -7.34 13.29 -40.13
CA PRO A 61 -8.14 14.20 -39.28
C PRO A 61 -9.45 13.62 -38.73
N SER A 62 -9.95 12.54 -39.35
CA SER A 62 -11.18 11.84 -38.96
C SER A 62 -10.93 10.66 -38.02
N ALA A 63 -9.68 10.38 -37.64
CA ALA A 63 -9.35 9.32 -36.73
C ALA A 63 -9.69 9.70 -35.27
N LEU A 64 -10.13 8.71 -34.51
CA LEU A 64 -10.27 8.83 -33.06
C LEU A 64 -8.97 8.39 -32.41
N VAL A 65 -8.48 9.17 -31.45
CA VAL A 65 -7.28 8.84 -30.68
C VAL A 65 -7.66 8.67 -29.22
N TRP A 66 -7.38 7.50 -28.64
CA TRP A 66 -7.49 7.23 -27.22
C TRP A 66 -6.10 6.98 -26.66
N VAL A 67 -5.67 7.82 -25.72
CA VAL A 67 -4.41 7.67 -25.00
C VAL A 67 -4.71 7.28 -23.54
N THR A 68 -4.04 6.24 -23.03
CA THR A 68 -3.99 5.97 -21.59
C THR A 68 -2.64 6.46 -21.05
N SER A 69 -2.65 7.05 -19.86
CA SER A 69 -1.42 7.53 -19.24
C SER A 69 -1.60 7.79 -17.74
N ARG A 70 -0.49 7.78 -17.00
CA ARG A 70 -0.43 8.43 -15.68
C ARG A 70 -0.71 9.94 -15.81
N PRO A 71 -1.29 10.57 -14.78
CA PRO A 71 -1.68 11.98 -14.84
C PRO A 71 -0.57 12.94 -15.29
N ALA A 72 0.69 12.69 -14.90
CA ALA A 72 1.80 13.52 -15.34
C ALA A 72 1.99 13.51 -16.86
N ALA A 73 2.18 12.35 -17.49
CA ALA A 73 2.46 12.34 -18.92
C ALA A 73 1.23 12.71 -19.77
N ALA A 74 0.01 12.59 -19.24
CA ALA A 74 -1.18 13.11 -19.91
C ALA A 74 -1.11 14.63 -20.18
N ASN A 75 -0.47 15.40 -19.29
CA ASN A 75 -0.31 16.85 -19.43
C ASN A 75 0.68 17.25 -20.53
N GLN A 76 1.45 16.31 -21.09
CA GLN A 76 2.30 16.58 -22.24
C GLN A 76 1.48 16.85 -23.51
N ILE A 77 0.21 16.43 -23.54
CA ILE A 77 -0.71 16.71 -24.63
C ILE A 77 -1.44 18.03 -24.34
N PRO A 78 -1.32 19.04 -25.20
CA PRO A 78 -2.03 20.31 -25.01
C PRO A 78 -3.55 20.12 -24.92
N PRO A 79 -4.24 20.73 -23.93
CA PRO A 79 -5.67 20.56 -23.74
C PRO A 79 -6.52 20.92 -24.96
N GLU A 80 -6.06 21.82 -25.84
CA GLU A 80 -6.75 22.18 -27.08
C GLU A 80 -6.94 21.02 -28.05
N TYR A 81 -6.10 19.98 -27.98
CA TYR A 81 -6.19 18.79 -28.84
C TYR A 81 -7.04 17.67 -28.21
N VAL A 82 -7.45 17.81 -26.95
CA VAL A 82 -8.14 16.75 -26.20
C VAL A 82 -9.64 17.04 -26.10
N GLY A 83 -10.45 16.15 -26.67
CA GLY A 83 -11.92 16.26 -26.60
C GLY A 83 -12.54 15.76 -25.31
N LEU A 84 -11.90 14.81 -24.61
CA LEU A 84 -12.41 14.20 -23.39
C LEU A 84 -11.26 13.76 -22.49
N PHE A 85 -11.25 14.22 -21.24
CA PHE A 85 -10.41 13.69 -20.17
C PHE A 85 -11.25 12.78 -19.26
N THR A 86 -10.75 11.57 -19.01
CA THR A 86 -11.38 10.61 -18.09
C THR A 86 -10.36 10.16 -17.05
N GLU A 87 -10.68 10.38 -15.77
CA GLU A 87 -9.86 9.92 -14.66
C GLU A 87 -10.32 8.53 -14.20
N VAL A 88 -9.42 7.54 -14.24
CA VAL A 88 -9.69 6.19 -13.73
C VAL A 88 -9.35 6.12 -12.25
N ARG A 89 -10.38 6.09 -11.39
CA ARG A 89 -10.20 6.25 -9.93
C ARG A 89 -10.05 4.96 -9.13
N GLY A 90 -10.59 3.83 -9.61
CA GLY A 90 -10.54 2.54 -8.91
C GLY A 90 -11.89 1.80 -8.90
N PHE A 91 -12.03 0.84 -7.98
CA PHE A 91 -13.25 0.05 -7.77
C PHE A 91 -14.12 0.60 -6.64
N THR A 92 -15.40 0.78 -6.94
CA THR A 92 -16.46 0.91 -5.93
C THR A 92 -16.63 -0.38 -5.13
N ASP A 93 -17.29 -0.31 -3.98
CA ASP A 93 -17.54 -1.47 -3.13
C ASP A 93 -18.23 -2.62 -3.89
N GLN A 94 -19.22 -2.31 -4.74
CA GLN A 94 -19.86 -3.29 -5.60
C GLN A 94 -18.88 -3.90 -6.62
N GLN A 95 -18.02 -3.08 -7.24
CA GLN A 95 -17.05 -3.57 -8.22
C GLN A 95 -15.96 -4.46 -7.61
N LYS A 96 -15.60 -4.24 -6.33
CA LYS A 96 -14.70 -5.15 -5.60
C LYS A 96 -15.29 -6.55 -5.55
N GLU A 97 -16.57 -6.65 -5.16
CA GLU A 97 -17.28 -7.94 -5.09
C GLU A 97 -17.41 -8.59 -6.45
N GLU A 98 -17.83 -7.82 -7.47
CA GLU A 98 -17.91 -8.30 -8.84
C GLU A 98 -16.58 -8.85 -9.35
N TYR A 99 -15.46 -8.21 -9.00
CA TYR A 99 -14.13 -8.68 -9.35
C TYR A 99 -13.85 -10.07 -8.76
N PHE A 100 -14.07 -10.26 -7.46
CA PHE A 100 -13.84 -11.55 -6.82
C PHE A 100 -14.80 -12.62 -7.35
N CYS A 101 -16.08 -12.31 -7.52
CA CYS A 101 -17.05 -13.21 -8.13
C CYS A 101 -16.64 -13.64 -9.55
N LYS A 102 -16.07 -12.74 -10.37
CA LYS A 102 -15.57 -13.08 -11.71
C LYS A 102 -14.26 -13.88 -11.68
N ARG A 103 -13.42 -13.67 -10.67
CA ARG A 103 -12.08 -14.27 -10.57
C ARG A 103 -12.10 -15.72 -10.11
N PHE A 104 -13.07 -16.09 -9.28
CA PHE A 104 -13.24 -17.43 -8.73
C PHE A 104 -14.41 -18.12 -9.44
N LYS A 105 -14.17 -19.31 -10.01
CA LYS A 105 -15.23 -20.09 -10.69
C LYS A 105 -16.27 -20.66 -9.73
N ASP A 106 -15.88 -20.87 -8.47
CA ASP A 106 -16.74 -21.37 -7.40
C ASP A 106 -17.31 -20.20 -6.60
N GLU A 107 -18.63 -20.05 -6.63
CA GLU A 107 -19.37 -19.01 -5.92
C GLU A 107 -19.16 -19.08 -4.40
N THR A 108 -18.95 -20.28 -3.84
CA THR A 108 -18.69 -20.46 -2.41
C THR A 108 -17.30 -19.96 -2.03
N GLN A 109 -16.31 -20.17 -2.91
CA GLN A 109 -14.96 -19.64 -2.75
C GLN A 109 -14.95 -18.11 -2.88
N ALA A 110 -15.66 -17.56 -3.87
CA ALA A 110 -15.82 -16.11 -4.04
C ALA A 110 -16.46 -15.45 -2.81
N SER A 111 -17.57 -16.02 -2.33
CA SER A 111 -18.30 -15.49 -1.16
C SER A 111 -17.45 -15.53 0.10
N ARG A 112 -16.69 -16.62 0.30
CA ARG A 112 -15.76 -16.75 1.43
C ARG A 112 -14.62 -15.73 1.35
N MET A 113 -14.10 -15.48 0.15
CA MET A 113 -13.06 -14.49 -0.11
C MET A 113 -13.54 -13.08 0.23
N ILE A 114 -14.70 -12.70 -0.30
CA ILE A 114 -15.32 -11.39 -0.06
C ILE A 114 -15.55 -11.18 1.44
N SER A 115 -16.09 -12.19 2.14
CA SER A 115 -16.28 -12.14 3.58
C SER A 115 -14.96 -11.94 4.33
N HIS A 116 -13.89 -12.63 3.92
CA HIS A 116 -12.57 -12.49 4.54
C HIS A 116 -11.99 -11.08 4.35
N ILE A 117 -12.07 -10.54 3.13
CA ILE A 117 -11.57 -9.19 2.82
C ILE A 117 -12.36 -8.14 3.60
N ARG A 118 -13.69 -8.26 3.68
CA ARG A 118 -14.55 -7.35 4.45
C ARG A 118 -14.23 -7.36 5.95
N LYS A 119 -13.89 -8.51 6.52
CA LYS A 119 -13.44 -8.61 7.92
C LYS A 119 -12.16 -7.81 8.18
N SER A 120 -11.30 -7.65 7.18
CA SER A 120 -10.10 -6.83 7.28
C SER A 120 -10.30 -5.47 6.62
N ARG A 121 -10.66 -4.45 7.41
CA ARG A 121 -10.88 -3.08 6.89
C ARG A 121 -9.73 -2.56 6.05
N SER A 122 -8.50 -2.82 6.48
CA SER A 122 -7.30 -2.40 5.76
C SER A 122 -7.25 -3.05 4.37
N LEU A 123 -7.45 -4.36 4.27
CA LEU A 123 -7.49 -5.06 2.96
C LEU A 123 -8.66 -4.58 2.09
N TYR A 124 -9.84 -4.40 2.70
CA TYR A 124 -11.03 -3.93 1.99
C TYR A 124 -10.88 -2.52 1.41
N ILE A 125 -10.28 -1.59 2.16
CA ILE A 125 -10.00 -0.22 1.69
C ILE A 125 -8.99 -0.25 0.55
N MET A 126 -7.91 -1.02 0.68
CA MET A 126 -6.88 -1.11 -0.37
C MET A 126 -7.40 -1.71 -1.66
N CYS A 127 -8.35 -2.65 -1.59
CA CYS A 127 -9.01 -3.22 -2.76
C CYS A 127 -9.76 -2.19 -3.63
N TYR A 128 -9.87 -0.93 -3.18
CA TYR A 128 -10.23 0.19 -4.05
C TYR A 128 -9.30 0.31 -5.27
N ILE A 129 -8.00 0.07 -5.13
CA ILE A 129 -7.08 0.02 -6.26
C ILE A 129 -7.11 -1.42 -6.81
N PRO A 130 -7.48 -1.65 -8.09
CA PRO A 130 -7.69 -2.98 -8.65
C PRO A 130 -6.51 -3.96 -8.51
N VAL A 131 -5.27 -3.45 -8.50
CA VAL A 131 -4.08 -4.29 -8.32
C VAL A 131 -4.10 -5.03 -6.97
N PHE A 132 -4.61 -4.39 -5.90
CA PHE A 132 -4.74 -5.04 -4.60
C PHE A 132 -5.83 -6.11 -4.60
N CYS A 133 -6.89 -5.96 -5.39
CA CYS A 133 -7.86 -7.05 -5.59
C CYS A 133 -7.20 -8.26 -6.24
N TRP A 134 -6.36 -8.04 -7.25
CA TRP A 134 -5.63 -9.11 -7.93
C TRP A 134 -4.62 -9.82 -7.02
N ILE A 135 -3.85 -9.06 -6.24
CA ILE A 135 -2.89 -9.60 -5.28
C ILE A 135 -3.63 -10.42 -4.23
N THR A 136 -4.68 -9.85 -3.64
CA THR A 136 -5.51 -10.54 -2.64
C THR A 136 -6.07 -11.84 -3.19
N ALA A 137 -6.63 -11.82 -4.40
CA ALA A 137 -7.14 -13.03 -5.03
C ALA A 137 -6.05 -14.07 -5.29
N THR A 138 -4.83 -13.64 -5.63
CA THR A 138 -3.71 -14.55 -5.93
C THR A 138 -3.13 -15.16 -4.67
N VAL A 139 -2.81 -14.36 -3.66
CA VAL A 139 -2.26 -14.83 -2.38
C VAL A 139 -3.23 -15.77 -1.69
N LEU A 140 -4.51 -15.40 -1.66
CA LEU A 140 -5.54 -16.20 -0.99
C LEU A 140 -6.03 -17.39 -1.82
N GLN A 141 -5.60 -17.54 -3.08
CA GLN A 141 -5.81 -18.76 -3.88
C GLN A 141 -4.84 -19.88 -3.51
N ASP A 142 -3.61 -19.54 -3.14
CA ASP A 142 -2.54 -20.50 -2.87
C ASP A 142 -2.58 -21.06 -1.44
N ILE A 143 -3.42 -20.50 -0.56
CA ILE A 143 -3.65 -21.01 0.79
C ILE A 143 -4.67 -22.16 0.71
N PRO A 144 -4.30 -23.42 1.05
CA PRO A 144 -5.23 -24.53 1.04
C PRO A 144 -6.37 -24.24 2.02
N ILE A 145 -7.57 -24.08 1.45
CA ILE A 145 -8.76 -23.65 2.16
C ILE A 145 -9.23 -24.80 3.07
N GLY A 146 -8.68 -24.86 4.28
CA GLY A 146 -9.20 -25.69 5.35
C GLY A 146 -10.62 -25.28 5.75
N ASN A 147 -11.41 -26.22 6.27
CA ASN A 147 -12.85 -26.08 6.57
C ASN A 147 -13.20 -25.06 7.69
N LYS A 148 -12.27 -24.23 8.15
CA LYS A 148 -12.55 -23.19 9.15
C LYS A 148 -12.29 -21.80 8.59
N ALA A 149 -13.29 -20.93 8.69
CA ALA A 149 -13.21 -19.51 8.34
C ALA A 149 -12.20 -18.70 9.20
N GLU A 150 -11.45 -19.37 10.09
CA GLU A 150 -10.45 -18.83 11.01
C GLU A 150 -8.99 -19.05 10.53
N ASP A 151 -8.75 -19.81 9.45
CA ASP A 151 -7.40 -20.23 9.02
C ASP A 151 -6.75 -19.36 7.93
N ILE A 152 -7.44 -18.35 7.41
CA ILE A 152 -6.83 -17.40 6.46
C ILE A 152 -6.26 -16.24 7.29
N ASN A 153 -5.06 -16.41 7.86
CA ASN A 153 -4.37 -15.37 8.62
C ASN A 153 -3.25 -14.75 7.79
N THR A 154 -3.56 -14.26 6.59
CA THR A 154 -2.58 -13.48 5.83
C THR A 154 -2.53 -12.08 6.41
N THR A 155 -1.37 -11.74 6.97
CA THR A 155 -1.13 -10.41 7.56
C THR A 155 -1.08 -9.34 6.47
N LEU A 156 -1.28 -8.07 6.84
CA LEU A 156 -1.14 -6.97 5.90
C LEU A 156 0.28 -6.91 5.33
N THR A 157 1.29 -7.20 6.16
CA THR A 157 2.68 -7.24 5.75
C THR A 157 2.92 -8.29 4.67
N GLU A 158 2.43 -9.51 4.86
CA GLU A 158 2.56 -10.59 3.88
C GLU A 158 1.96 -10.19 2.52
N MET A 159 0.80 -9.52 2.55
CA MET A 159 0.16 -8.98 1.35
C MET A 159 1.05 -7.95 0.61
N TYR A 160 1.77 -7.10 1.33
CA TYR A 160 2.70 -6.14 0.73
C TYR A 160 3.99 -6.77 0.23
N ILE A 161 4.46 -7.84 0.87
CA ILE A 161 5.57 -8.64 0.35
C ILE A 161 5.17 -9.25 -1.00
N HIS A 162 3.97 -9.79 -1.11
CA HIS A 162 3.44 -10.29 -2.39
C HIS A 162 3.23 -9.18 -3.43
N PHE A 163 2.75 -8.00 -3.02
CA PHE A 163 2.69 -6.82 -3.89
C PHE A 163 4.07 -6.51 -4.48
N LEU A 164 5.10 -6.42 -3.63
CA LEU A 164 6.48 -6.17 -4.04
C LEU A 164 6.97 -7.23 -5.04
N LEU A 165 6.78 -8.51 -4.73
CA LEU A 165 7.16 -9.61 -5.62
C LEU A 165 6.46 -9.52 -6.98
N MET A 166 5.16 -9.18 -7.01
CA MET A 166 4.42 -9.04 -8.27
C MET A 166 4.90 -7.85 -9.09
N GLN A 167 5.13 -6.69 -8.47
CA GLN A 167 5.67 -5.51 -9.17
C GLN A 167 7.03 -5.81 -9.80
N MET A 168 7.93 -6.49 -9.07
CA MET A 168 9.24 -6.85 -9.62
C MET A 168 9.12 -7.87 -10.76
N ASN A 169 8.21 -8.84 -10.65
CA ASN A 169 7.98 -9.80 -11.72
C ASN A 169 7.42 -9.13 -12.99
N MET A 170 6.48 -8.20 -12.83
CA MET A 170 5.93 -7.41 -13.95
C MET A 170 7.01 -6.57 -14.62
N LYS A 171 7.84 -5.88 -13.83
CA LYS A 171 9.00 -5.13 -14.33
C LYS A 171 9.95 -6.03 -15.13
N ASN A 172 10.38 -7.16 -14.58
CA ASN A 172 11.32 -8.06 -15.27
C ASN A 172 10.74 -8.67 -16.55
N GLN A 173 9.43 -8.95 -16.59
CA GLN A 173 8.77 -9.43 -17.80
C GLN A 173 8.72 -8.35 -18.89
N LYS A 174 8.44 -7.10 -18.50
CA LYS A 174 8.25 -5.98 -19.42
C LYS A 174 9.55 -5.41 -19.95
N TYR A 175 10.58 -5.29 -19.10
CA TYR A 175 11.82 -4.59 -19.42
C TYR A 175 13.04 -5.52 -19.56
N ASP A 176 13.10 -6.62 -18.81
CA ASP A 176 14.27 -7.52 -18.83
C ASP A 176 14.08 -8.77 -19.71
N GLY A 177 12.86 -9.01 -20.21
CA GLY A 177 12.49 -10.21 -20.97
C GLY A 177 12.66 -11.52 -20.19
N LYS A 178 12.78 -11.47 -18.85
CA LYS A 178 13.07 -12.62 -17.99
C LYS A 178 11.86 -12.96 -17.13
N LYS A 179 11.34 -14.18 -17.29
CA LYS A 179 10.31 -14.72 -16.40
C LYS A 179 10.96 -15.47 -15.24
N GLN A 180 11.20 -14.78 -14.13
CA GLN A 180 11.80 -15.39 -12.95
C GLN A 180 10.72 -15.96 -12.02
N ARG A 181 10.69 -17.28 -11.85
CA ARG A 181 9.69 -17.95 -10.99
C ARG A 181 10.09 -18.04 -9.51
N GLU A 182 11.37 -17.90 -9.20
CA GLU A 182 11.90 -18.03 -7.84
C GLU A 182 11.99 -16.67 -7.16
N HIS A 183 11.26 -16.47 -6.05
CA HIS A 183 11.13 -15.19 -5.34
C HIS A 183 12.48 -14.60 -4.94
N THR A 184 13.39 -15.42 -4.40
CA THR A 184 14.71 -14.97 -3.93
C THR A 184 15.53 -14.35 -5.06
N LYS A 185 15.59 -15.02 -6.23
CA LYS A 185 16.32 -14.50 -7.40
C LYS A 185 15.67 -13.26 -8.00
N LEU A 186 14.33 -13.19 -7.96
CA LEU A 186 13.60 -12.02 -8.43
C LEU A 186 13.94 -10.78 -7.60
N LEU A 187 13.90 -10.91 -6.28
CA LEU A 187 14.26 -9.84 -5.35
C LEU A 187 15.74 -9.47 -5.46
N ASP A 188 16.63 -10.47 -5.56
CA ASP A 188 18.07 -10.23 -5.70
C ASP A 188 18.40 -9.45 -6.99
N SER A 189 17.77 -9.81 -8.11
CA SER A 189 17.95 -9.09 -9.38
C SER A 189 17.50 -7.62 -9.35
N ASN A 190 16.53 -7.28 -8.49
CA ASN A 190 16.01 -5.93 -8.32
C ASN A 190 16.50 -5.23 -7.04
N LYS A 191 17.39 -5.87 -6.29
CA LYS A 191 17.77 -5.49 -4.92
C LYS A 191 18.19 -4.03 -4.84
N THR A 192 19.12 -3.61 -5.70
CA THR A 192 19.65 -2.24 -5.70
C THR A 192 18.56 -1.18 -5.81
N MET A 193 17.59 -1.39 -6.70
CA MET A 193 16.48 -0.47 -6.91
C MET A 193 15.52 -0.46 -5.73
N ILE A 194 15.17 -1.64 -5.21
CA ILE A 194 14.29 -1.78 -4.04
C ILE A 194 14.91 -1.10 -2.82
N LEU A 195 16.22 -1.25 -2.59
CA LEU A 195 16.94 -0.62 -1.48
C LEU A 195 16.93 0.91 -1.58
N LYS A 196 17.11 1.46 -2.79
CA LYS A 196 17.03 2.91 -3.02
C LYS A 196 15.62 3.44 -2.75
N LEU A 197 14.58 2.76 -3.26
CA LEU A 197 13.17 3.11 -3.01
C LEU A 197 12.83 3.04 -1.52
N ALA A 198 13.31 2.00 -0.83
CA ALA A 198 13.13 1.83 0.61
C ALA A 198 13.77 2.97 1.41
N LYS A 199 14.99 3.38 1.04
CA LYS A 199 15.67 4.54 1.64
C LYS A 199 14.88 5.82 1.41
N LEU A 200 14.47 6.10 0.17
CA LEU A 200 13.64 7.27 -0.16
C LEU A 200 12.35 7.29 0.66
N ALA A 201 11.68 6.14 0.76
CA ALA A 201 10.44 6.01 1.52
C ALA A 201 10.62 6.38 2.99
N PHE A 202 11.71 5.91 3.62
CA PHE A 202 12.03 6.24 5.01
C PHE A 202 12.39 7.73 5.18
N GLU A 203 13.22 8.29 4.29
CA GLU A 203 13.59 9.71 4.34
C GLU A 203 12.37 10.64 4.25
N GLN A 204 11.43 10.34 3.36
CA GLN A 204 10.23 11.15 3.20
C GLN A 204 9.23 10.89 4.33
N LEU A 205 9.16 9.66 4.88
CA LEU A 205 8.35 9.36 6.05
C LEU A 205 8.83 10.14 7.29
N LYS A 206 10.15 10.22 7.54
CA LYS A 206 10.74 11.02 8.64
C LYS A 206 10.34 12.50 8.58
N LYS A 207 10.17 13.03 7.36
CA LYS A 207 9.81 14.43 7.08
C LYS A 207 8.29 14.67 7.03
N GLU A 208 7.46 13.64 7.21
CA GLU A 208 6.01 13.66 6.98
C GLU A 208 5.62 14.11 5.55
N ASN A 209 6.49 13.84 4.56
CA ASN A 209 6.26 14.20 3.16
C ASN A 209 5.57 13.05 2.41
N ILE A 210 4.47 13.39 1.73
CA ILE A 210 3.77 12.50 0.80
C ILE A 210 4.25 12.77 -0.64
N VAL A 211 4.60 14.03 -0.91
CA VAL A 211 5.08 14.52 -2.21
C VAL A 211 6.49 15.05 -2.03
N PHE A 212 7.37 14.74 -2.97
CA PHE A 212 8.79 15.08 -2.95
C PHE A 212 9.30 15.44 -4.34
N TYR A 213 10.50 16.02 -4.41
CA TYR A 213 11.04 16.60 -5.64
C TYR A 213 12.13 15.74 -6.24
N GLU A 214 12.56 16.07 -7.45
CA GLU A 214 13.64 15.34 -8.15
C GLU A 214 14.95 15.30 -7.33
N LYS A 215 15.27 16.39 -6.63
CA LYS A 215 16.43 16.46 -5.73
C LYS A 215 16.40 15.37 -4.63
N ASP A 216 15.21 14.99 -4.17
CA ASP A 216 15.04 13.96 -3.14
C ASP A 216 15.31 12.56 -3.72
N LEU A 217 14.94 12.33 -4.98
CA LEU A 217 15.26 11.11 -5.72
C LEU A 217 16.78 10.99 -5.91
N GLN A 218 17.40 12.06 -6.40
CA GLN A 218 18.85 12.12 -6.65
C GLN A 218 19.66 11.92 -5.35
N ALA A 219 19.21 12.48 -4.23
CA ALA A 219 19.82 12.27 -2.92
C ALA A 219 19.79 10.79 -2.46
N CYS A 220 18.81 10.02 -2.94
CA CYS A 220 18.71 8.57 -2.71
C CYS A 220 19.38 7.74 -3.83
N GLY A 221 20.06 8.39 -4.78
CA GLY A 221 20.71 7.76 -5.93
C GLY A 221 19.74 7.18 -6.95
N ILE A 222 18.51 7.69 -7.01
CA ILE A 222 17.48 7.28 -7.98
C ILE A 222 17.48 8.28 -9.13
N ASP A 223 17.73 7.79 -10.34
CA ASP A 223 17.54 8.58 -11.57
C ASP A 223 16.07 8.54 -11.98
N VAL A 224 15.59 9.62 -12.61
CA VAL A 224 14.19 9.75 -13.04
C VAL A 224 13.81 8.66 -14.04
N SER A 225 14.76 8.29 -14.89
CA SER A 225 14.58 7.25 -15.91
C SER A 225 14.46 5.82 -15.35
N ASP A 226 14.95 5.58 -14.14
CA ASP A 226 15.06 4.25 -13.53
C ASP A 226 13.75 3.82 -12.86
N PHE A 227 13.07 4.74 -12.16
CA PHE A 227 11.99 4.37 -11.25
C PHE A 227 10.63 4.15 -11.92
N GLU A 228 10.37 4.77 -13.08
CA GLU A 228 9.08 4.68 -13.77
C GLU A 228 8.70 3.22 -14.06
N SER A 229 9.71 2.39 -14.36
CA SER A 229 9.57 0.96 -14.64
C SER A 229 9.12 0.11 -13.44
N THR A 230 9.17 0.64 -12.22
CA THR A 230 8.82 -0.11 -10.99
C THR A 230 7.33 -0.12 -10.67
N GLY A 231 6.58 0.85 -11.20
CA GLY A 231 5.17 1.08 -10.86
C GLY A 231 4.91 1.39 -9.38
N MET A 232 5.93 1.77 -8.60
CA MET A 232 5.80 2.13 -7.17
C MET A 232 5.77 3.63 -6.93
N LEU A 233 6.29 4.41 -7.87
CA LEU A 233 6.31 5.87 -7.86
C LEU A 233 5.47 6.41 -9.02
N THR A 234 4.82 7.53 -8.80
CA THR A 234 4.14 8.32 -9.82
C THR A 234 4.70 9.73 -9.85
N GLU A 235 4.90 10.24 -11.05
CA GLU A 235 5.11 11.67 -11.29
C GLU A 235 3.73 12.34 -11.35
N ILE A 236 3.64 13.56 -10.80
CA ILE A 236 2.48 14.45 -10.91
C ILE A 236 2.99 15.89 -11.15
N PHE A 237 2.20 16.70 -11.83
CA PHE A 237 2.47 18.14 -11.96
C PHE A 237 1.71 18.90 -10.88
N GLN A 238 2.40 19.79 -10.17
CA GLN A 238 1.80 20.66 -9.18
C GLN A 238 2.01 22.13 -9.58
N GLN A 239 0.93 22.92 -9.58
CA GLN A 239 1.02 24.37 -9.76
C GLN A 239 1.53 25.04 -8.49
N GLU A 240 2.69 25.68 -8.56
CA GLU A 240 3.16 26.59 -7.51
C GLU A 240 2.84 28.04 -7.88
N ALA A 241 2.17 28.74 -6.97
CA ALA A 241 1.96 30.20 -6.95
C ALA A 241 1.68 30.90 -8.30
N GLY A 242 1.02 30.21 -9.24
CA GLY A 242 0.31 30.78 -10.38
C GLY A 242 1.06 30.92 -11.71
N LEU A 243 2.32 30.49 -11.85
CA LEU A 243 3.06 30.72 -13.11
C LEU A 243 3.83 29.52 -13.71
N HIS A 244 4.21 28.51 -12.92
CA HIS A 244 4.94 27.34 -13.44
C HIS A 244 4.42 26.03 -12.80
N GLU A 245 4.19 25.01 -13.65
CA GLU A 245 3.98 23.63 -13.19
C GLU A 245 5.34 23.02 -12.83
N VAL A 246 5.47 22.55 -11.60
CA VAL A 246 6.67 21.86 -11.12
C VAL A 246 6.40 20.37 -11.11
N LYS A 247 7.37 19.60 -11.62
CA LYS A 247 7.38 18.14 -11.52
C LYS A 247 7.61 17.72 -10.07
N VAL A 248 6.65 16.98 -9.53
CA VAL A 248 6.77 16.39 -8.19
C VAL A 248 6.43 14.90 -8.25
N PHE A 249 6.88 14.16 -7.25
CA PHE A 249 6.81 12.71 -7.22
C PHE A 249 6.16 12.25 -5.92
N CYS A 250 5.43 11.14 -5.97
CA CYS A 250 4.91 10.47 -4.79
C CYS A 250 4.86 8.96 -5.01
N PHE A 251 4.72 8.20 -3.93
CA PHE A 251 4.41 6.79 -4.05
C PHE A 251 2.97 6.61 -4.54
N VAL A 252 2.72 5.54 -5.30
CA VAL A 252 1.37 5.22 -5.82
C VAL A 252 0.30 5.12 -4.73
N HIS A 253 0.72 4.81 -3.50
CA HIS A 253 -0.10 4.89 -2.31
C HIS A 253 0.78 5.08 -1.06
N LEU A 254 0.29 5.80 -0.05
CA LEU A 254 1.03 6.07 1.19
C LEU A 254 1.47 4.80 1.92
N SER A 255 0.64 3.77 1.92
CA SER A 255 1.00 2.46 2.49
C SER A 255 2.20 1.79 1.82
N VAL A 256 2.45 2.06 0.52
CA VAL A 256 3.64 1.54 -0.18
C VAL A 256 4.89 2.25 0.36
N GLN A 257 4.81 3.56 0.60
CA GLN A 257 5.86 4.32 1.27
C GLN A 257 6.13 3.76 2.68
N GLU A 258 5.10 3.60 3.50
CA GLU A 258 5.24 3.10 4.87
C GLU A 258 5.81 1.66 4.93
N PHE A 259 5.38 0.78 4.02
CA PHE A 259 5.92 -0.58 3.90
C PHE A 259 7.40 -0.59 3.51
N LEU A 260 7.77 0.16 2.47
CA LEU A 260 9.16 0.26 2.02
C LEU A 260 10.05 0.90 3.09
N ALA A 261 9.54 1.89 3.82
CA ALA A 261 10.24 2.49 4.95
C ALA A 261 10.48 1.47 6.08
N ALA A 262 9.48 0.65 6.44
CA ALA A 262 9.63 -0.41 7.44
C ALA A 262 10.69 -1.43 7.04
N MET A 263 10.71 -1.81 5.77
CA MET A 263 11.74 -2.68 5.20
C MET A 263 13.13 -2.04 5.26
N HIS A 264 13.26 -0.74 4.98
CA HIS A 264 14.53 -0.01 5.12
C HIS A 264 15.06 -0.03 6.55
N VAL A 265 14.20 0.24 7.53
CA VAL A 265 14.58 0.23 8.96
C VAL A 265 15.07 -1.16 9.38
N PHE A 266 14.36 -2.21 8.98
CA PHE A 266 14.78 -3.58 9.27
C PHE A 266 16.12 -3.94 8.59
N LEU A 267 16.36 -3.49 7.35
CA LEU A 267 17.64 -3.62 6.67
C LEU A 267 18.78 -2.89 7.38
N CYS A 268 18.53 -1.67 7.87
CA CYS A 268 19.51 -0.90 8.64
C CYS A 268 19.86 -1.64 9.95
N TYR A 269 18.88 -2.24 10.61
CA TYR A 269 19.10 -3.13 11.76
C TYR A 269 20.03 -4.31 11.42
N LEU A 270 19.70 -5.09 10.38
CA LEU A 270 20.52 -6.25 10.00
C LEU A 270 21.95 -5.87 9.60
N ASN A 271 22.13 -4.69 9.00
CA ASN A 271 23.45 -4.17 8.60
C ASN A 271 24.17 -3.39 9.71
N LYS A 272 23.55 -3.23 10.89
CA LYS A 272 24.06 -2.41 12.01
C LYS A 272 24.36 -0.96 11.61
N ASN A 273 23.55 -0.40 10.72
CA ASN A 273 23.63 1.01 10.34
C ASN A 273 22.94 1.87 11.40
N MET A 274 23.71 2.36 12.36
CA MET A 274 23.20 3.08 13.53
C MET A 274 22.71 4.50 13.23
N GLU A 275 23.27 5.15 12.21
CA GLU A 275 22.92 6.53 11.85
C GLU A 275 21.44 6.65 11.47
N GLU A 276 20.94 5.71 10.67
CA GLU A 276 19.52 5.71 10.25
C GLU A 276 18.58 5.34 11.39
N LEU A 277 19.01 4.47 12.31
CA LEU A 277 18.20 4.02 13.43
C LEU A 277 18.06 5.09 14.51
N GLN A 278 18.96 6.08 14.57
CA GLN A 278 18.94 7.18 15.52
C GLN A 278 17.58 7.89 15.59
N PHE A 279 16.81 7.90 14.49
CA PHE A 279 15.46 8.45 14.44
C PHE A 279 14.51 7.93 15.54
N PHE A 280 14.68 6.68 15.99
CA PHE A 280 13.84 6.06 17.03
C PHE A 280 14.32 6.33 18.45
N PHE A 281 15.51 6.94 18.62
CA PHE A 281 16.12 7.20 19.91
C PHE A 281 16.05 8.70 20.21
N GLU A 282 15.84 9.05 21.47
CA GLU A 282 15.81 10.44 21.91
C GLU A 282 17.19 11.11 21.74
N GLU A 283 17.23 12.38 21.37
CA GLU A 283 18.46 13.17 21.18
C GLU A 283 19.41 13.16 22.40
N THR A 284 18.88 12.86 23.59
CA THR A 284 19.63 12.78 24.85
C THR A 284 20.39 11.47 25.07
N GLN A 285 20.25 10.47 24.20
CA GLN A 285 21.07 9.26 24.26
C GLN A 285 22.35 9.46 23.42
N ASN A 286 23.51 9.53 24.08
CA ASN A 286 24.81 9.49 23.40
C ASN A 286 24.90 8.23 22.51
N GLU A 287 25.48 8.33 21.31
CA GLU A 287 25.75 7.20 20.39
C GLU A 287 26.35 5.97 21.07
N VAL A 288 27.12 6.18 22.15
CA VAL A 288 27.71 5.15 23.00
C VAL A 288 26.65 4.28 23.70
N ARG A 289 25.55 4.87 24.20
CA ARG A 289 24.45 4.14 24.86
C ARG A 289 23.63 3.33 23.86
N LEU A 290 23.36 3.89 22.69
CA LEU A 290 22.71 3.19 21.59
C LEU A 290 23.50 1.94 21.16
N ASN A 291 24.81 2.09 21.02
CA ASN A 291 25.72 0.98 20.73
C ASN A 291 25.76 -0.08 21.84
N CYS A 292 25.69 0.31 23.12
CA CYS A 292 25.63 -0.64 24.23
C CYS A 292 24.28 -1.37 24.33
N GLU A 293 23.17 -0.71 24.01
CA GLU A 293 21.82 -1.28 24.12
C GLU A 293 21.45 -2.18 22.92
N LEU A 294 21.97 -1.88 21.73
CA LEU A 294 21.91 -2.78 20.57
C LEU A 294 22.99 -3.88 20.60
N GLN A 295 23.85 -3.89 21.63
CA GLN A 295 24.70 -5.02 22.03
C GLN A 295 24.09 -5.81 23.21
N SER A 296 22.86 -5.49 23.63
CA SER A 296 22.14 -6.25 24.66
C SER A 296 21.75 -7.66 24.20
N GLU A 297 21.23 -8.49 25.10
CA GLU A 297 20.78 -9.85 24.80
C GLU A 297 19.63 -9.92 23.77
N SER A 298 18.95 -8.80 23.46
CA SER A 298 17.81 -8.79 22.52
C SER A 298 17.68 -7.44 21.77
N PRO A 299 18.55 -7.17 20.79
CA PRO A 299 18.62 -5.88 20.11
C PRO A 299 17.42 -5.61 19.19
N LEU A 300 16.85 -6.65 18.56
CA LEU A 300 15.62 -6.52 17.78
C LEU A 300 14.44 -6.11 18.68
N HIS A 301 14.26 -6.76 19.84
CA HIS A 301 13.21 -6.38 20.79
C HIS A 301 13.31 -4.90 21.16
N TYR A 302 14.53 -4.43 21.44
CA TYR A 302 14.77 -3.05 21.82
C TYR A 302 14.37 -2.07 20.70
N LEU A 303 14.75 -2.35 19.45
CA LEU A 303 14.33 -1.57 18.28
C LEU A 303 12.81 -1.54 18.14
N LEU A 304 12.13 -2.68 18.27
CA LEU A 304 10.68 -2.77 18.13
C LEU A 304 9.96 -1.97 19.22
N VAL A 305 10.43 -2.04 20.47
CA VAL A 305 9.90 -1.23 21.58
C VAL A 305 10.09 0.26 21.30
N LYS A 306 11.26 0.68 20.80
CA LYS A 306 11.52 2.08 20.47
C LYS A 306 10.67 2.58 19.31
N ALA A 307 10.43 1.74 18.31
CA ALA A 307 9.48 2.05 17.24
C ALA A 307 8.05 2.20 17.76
N VAL A 308 7.61 1.36 18.70
CA VAL A 308 6.30 1.49 19.38
C VAL A 308 6.22 2.82 20.11
N GLU A 309 7.20 3.16 20.94
CA GLU A 309 7.25 4.42 21.70
C GLU A 309 7.20 5.63 20.76
N LYS A 310 7.99 5.61 19.67
CA LYS A 310 8.02 6.68 18.66
C LYS A 310 6.67 6.85 17.97
N ALA A 311 6.02 5.76 17.56
CA ALA A 311 4.71 5.83 16.93
C ALA A 311 3.64 6.36 17.89
N MET A 312 3.68 5.97 19.17
CA MET A 312 2.77 6.49 20.20
C MET A 312 2.91 8.00 20.45
N GLN A 313 4.09 8.57 20.20
CA GLN A 313 4.33 10.01 20.29
C GLN A 313 3.81 10.78 19.05
N SER A 314 3.53 10.08 17.94
CA SER A 314 3.00 10.70 16.72
C SER A 314 1.55 11.13 16.92
N GLN A 315 1.33 12.44 17.05
CA GLN A 315 -0.02 12.99 17.24
C GLN A 315 -0.97 12.70 16.07
N ARG A 316 -0.42 12.57 14.86
CA ARG A 316 -1.18 12.33 13.63
C ARG A 316 -1.27 10.85 13.24
N GLY A 317 -0.59 9.96 13.98
CA GLY A 317 -0.53 8.54 13.65
C GLY A 317 0.18 8.22 12.32
N HIS A 318 1.03 9.13 11.82
CA HIS A 318 1.70 8.95 10.51
C HIS A 318 2.71 7.79 10.48
N LEU A 319 3.04 7.20 11.64
CA LEU A 319 3.91 6.03 11.78
C LEU A 319 3.12 4.74 12.06
N ASP A 320 1.79 4.80 12.12
CA ASP A 320 0.98 3.68 12.59
C ASP A 320 1.07 2.48 11.66
N LEU A 321 0.92 2.70 10.35
CA LEU A 321 0.98 1.62 9.38
C LEU A 321 2.43 1.20 9.10
N PHE A 322 3.38 2.13 9.10
CA PHE A 322 4.81 1.80 9.17
C PHE A 322 5.14 0.82 10.31
N LEU A 323 4.64 1.09 11.53
CA LEU A 323 4.90 0.24 12.69
C LEU A 323 4.35 -1.17 12.49
N ARG A 324 3.13 -1.29 11.98
CA ARG A 324 2.51 -2.59 11.65
C ARG A 324 3.37 -3.40 10.68
N PHE A 325 3.87 -2.75 9.62
CA PHE A 325 4.77 -3.41 8.68
C PHE A 325 6.09 -3.83 9.31
N LEU A 326 6.67 -3.00 10.17
CA LEU A 326 7.90 -3.35 10.87
C LEU A 326 7.71 -4.57 11.77
N MET A 327 6.57 -4.64 12.46
CA MET A 327 6.19 -5.80 13.27
C MET A 327 6.06 -7.06 12.41
N GLY A 328 5.31 -6.99 11.31
CA GLY A 328 5.17 -8.14 10.41
C GLY A 328 6.50 -8.57 9.78
N ILE A 329 7.36 -7.63 9.36
CA ILE A 329 8.68 -7.94 8.77
C ILE A 329 9.58 -8.63 9.80
N SER A 330 9.44 -8.33 11.09
CA SER A 330 10.23 -8.96 12.15
C SER A 330 9.98 -10.47 12.27
N LEU A 331 8.84 -10.99 11.80
CA LEU A 331 8.56 -12.43 11.81
C LEU A 331 9.44 -13.20 10.83
N GLU A 332 10.04 -14.30 11.29
CA GLU A 332 10.90 -15.16 10.47
C GLU A 332 10.20 -15.64 9.17
N SER A 333 8.89 -15.92 9.23
CA SER A 333 8.09 -16.31 8.06
C SER A 333 8.12 -15.26 6.95
N ASN A 334 7.98 -13.99 7.31
CA ASN A 334 7.99 -12.86 6.38
C ASN A 334 9.42 -12.53 5.92
N GLN A 335 10.41 -12.64 6.81
CA GLN A 335 11.82 -12.54 6.43
C GLN A 335 12.20 -13.59 5.38
N ASN A 336 11.66 -14.81 5.50
CA ASN A 336 11.92 -15.89 4.56
C ASN A 336 11.41 -15.58 3.14
N LEU A 337 10.30 -14.86 3.02
CA LEU A 337 9.79 -14.36 1.74
C LEU A 337 10.68 -13.25 1.13
N LEU A 338 11.45 -12.55 1.98
CA LEU A 338 12.31 -11.40 1.62
C LEU A 338 13.80 -11.75 1.52
N ARG A 339 14.19 -13.03 1.56
CA ARG A 339 15.61 -13.50 1.56
C ARG A 339 16.50 -12.92 0.45
N GLY A 340 15.95 -12.52 -0.70
CA GLY A 340 16.75 -11.88 -1.76
C GLY A 340 17.21 -10.45 -1.41
N LEU A 341 16.57 -9.80 -0.44
CA LEU A 341 16.89 -8.45 0.00
C LEU A 341 17.76 -8.46 1.27
N PHE A 342 17.44 -9.32 2.21
CA PHE A 342 18.10 -9.37 3.52
C PHE A 342 19.43 -10.13 3.47
N PRO A 343 20.47 -9.67 4.19
CA PRO A 343 21.76 -10.36 4.23
C PRO A 343 21.69 -11.73 4.93
N HIS A 344 20.81 -11.87 5.93
CA HIS A 344 20.54 -13.09 6.67
C HIS A 344 19.13 -13.02 7.27
N THR A 345 18.62 -14.17 7.74
CA THR A 345 17.39 -14.25 8.55
C THR A 345 17.78 -14.09 10.02
N GLU A 346 17.11 -13.17 10.71
CA GLU A 346 17.26 -12.92 12.14
C GLU A 346 16.36 -13.86 12.95
N ASP A 347 16.90 -14.54 13.96
CA ASP A 347 16.10 -15.29 14.93
C ASP A 347 15.33 -14.31 15.82
N SER A 348 14.06 -14.13 15.50
CA SER A 348 13.20 -13.13 16.10
C SER A 348 12.28 -13.68 17.18
N LYS A 349 12.30 -14.98 17.48
CA LYS A 349 11.26 -15.61 18.33
C LYS A 349 11.19 -15.02 19.74
N ASP A 350 12.35 -14.90 20.40
CA ASP A 350 12.44 -14.30 21.74
C ASP A 350 12.06 -12.81 21.70
N SER A 351 12.59 -12.09 20.72
CA SER A 351 12.34 -10.65 20.55
C SER A 351 10.87 -10.32 20.28
N VAL A 352 10.21 -11.10 19.44
CA VAL A 352 8.77 -10.99 19.14
C VAL A 352 7.95 -11.29 20.37
N THR A 353 8.29 -12.34 21.13
CA THR A 353 7.57 -12.70 22.37
C THR A 353 7.63 -11.56 23.38
N LYS A 354 8.83 -11.02 23.65
CA LYS A 354 9.01 -9.88 24.56
C LYS A 354 8.29 -8.62 24.08
N THR A 355 8.29 -8.36 22.77
CA THR A 355 7.60 -7.22 22.16
C THR A 355 6.08 -7.34 22.31
N THR A 356 5.53 -8.53 22.07
CA THR A 356 4.12 -8.84 22.29
C THR A 356 3.71 -8.60 23.74
N GLU A 357 4.50 -9.10 24.71
CA GLU A 357 4.25 -8.87 26.14
C GLU A 357 4.29 -7.37 26.50
N HIS A 358 5.26 -6.63 25.94
CA HIS A 358 5.35 -5.18 26.12
C HIS A 358 4.10 -4.45 25.61
N ILE A 359 3.67 -4.74 24.37
CA ILE A 359 2.46 -4.15 23.78
C ILE A 359 1.22 -4.46 24.62
N ARG A 360 1.08 -5.71 25.10
CA ARG A 360 -0.02 -6.09 26.01
C ARG A 360 0.02 -5.30 27.32
N GLY A 361 1.21 -5.08 27.88
CA GLY A 361 1.40 -4.23 29.05
C GLY A 361 0.94 -2.78 28.81
N LEU A 362 1.21 -2.22 27.62
CA LEU A 362 0.75 -0.89 27.23
C LEU A 362 -0.78 -0.81 27.11
N LEU A 363 -1.42 -1.84 26.57
CA LEU A 363 -2.89 -1.91 26.42
C LEU A 363 -3.63 -1.99 27.77
N GLN A 364 -2.96 -2.35 28.87
CA GLN A 364 -3.51 -2.26 30.23
C GLN A 364 -3.46 -0.85 30.81
N LYS A 365 -2.62 0.03 30.24
CA LYS A 365 -2.50 1.43 30.66
C LYS A 365 -3.55 2.30 29.95
N TYR A 366 -3.64 3.54 30.41
CA TYR A 366 -4.46 4.56 29.75
C TYR A 366 -3.73 5.12 28.52
N ILE A 367 -4.24 4.82 27.33
CA ILE A 367 -3.78 5.34 26.04
C ILE A 367 -4.97 5.76 25.18
N SER A 368 -4.75 6.48 24.07
CA SER A 368 -5.83 6.92 23.18
C SER A 368 -6.51 5.73 22.47
N PRO A 369 -7.78 5.87 22.05
CA PRO A 369 -8.45 4.85 21.25
C PRO A 369 -7.69 4.50 19.96
N GLU A 370 -7.17 5.50 19.25
CA GLU A 370 -6.45 5.35 17.99
C GLU A 370 -5.17 4.54 18.20
N THR A 371 -4.37 4.90 19.20
CA THR A 371 -3.16 4.15 19.57
C THR A 371 -3.50 2.74 20.04
N SER A 372 -4.58 2.55 20.79
CA SER A 372 -5.03 1.21 21.21
C SER A 372 -5.29 0.33 20.00
N VAL A 373 -6.04 0.83 19.02
CA VAL A 373 -6.36 0.12 17.77
C VAL A 373 -5.09 -0.16 16.97
N ASN A 374 -4.16 0.80 16.90
CA ASN A 374 -2.89 0.58 16.20
C ASN A 374 -2.05 -0.55 16.83
N LEU A 375 -1.93 -0.54 18.16
CA LEU A 375 -1.21 -1.58 18.91
C LEU A 375 -1.89 -2.94 18.80
N PHE A 376 -3.23 -2.98 18.76
CA PHE A 376 -3.97 -4.20 18.48
C PHE A 376 -3.64 -4.77 17.10
N TYR A 377 -3.55 -3.93 16.06
CA TYR A 377 -3.12 -4.38 14.74
C TYR A 377 -1.66 -4.83 14.72
N CYS A 378 -0.77 -4.19 15.49
CA CYS A 378 0.61 -4.66 15.63
C CYS A 378 0.67 -6.10 16.17
N LEU A 379 -0.18 -6.45 17.14
CA LEU A 379 -0.27 -7.83 17.64
C LEU A 379 -0.73 -8.81 16.55
N LEU A 380 -1.70 -8.42 15.71
CA LEU A 380 -2.14 -9.25 14.58
C LEU A 380 -1.02 -9.44 13.55
N GLU A 381 -0.25 -8.41 13.25
CA GLU A 381 0.92 -8.52 12.35
C GLU A 381 2.04 -9.39 12.94
N LEU A 382 2.14 -9.49 14.28
CA LEU A 382 3.01 -10.45 14.97
C LEU A 382 2.41 -11.86 15.07
N ASN A 383 1.29 -12.13 14.39
CA ASN A 383 0.51 -13.37 14.50
C ASN A 383 0.01 -13.71 15.92
N ASP A 384 -0.08 -12.73 16.82
CA ASP A 384 -0.73 -12.89 18.13
C ASP A 384 -2.22 -12.56 18.04
N ASN A 385 -3.02 -13.62 17.90
CA ASN A 385 -4.48 -13.54 17.89
C ASN A 385 -5.12 -13.63 19.28
N SER A 386 -4.33 -13.77 20.35
CA SER A 386 -4.85 -14.06 21.69
C SER A 386 -5.75 -12.95 22.23
N LEU A 387 -5.39 -11.69 21.99
CA LEU A 387 -6.20 -10.55 22.40
C LEU A 387 -7.50 -10.45 21.59
N TYR A 388 -7.46 -10.77 20.30
CA TYR A 388 -8.66 -10.85 19.47
C TYR A 388 -9.61 -11.93 20.00
N MET A 389 -9.10 -13.11 20.33
CA MET A 389 -9.89 -14.19 20.93
C MET A 389 -10.47 -13.80 22.30
N GLU A 390 -9.72 -13.04 23.10
CA GLU A 390 -10.19 -12.48 24.37
C GLU A 390 -11.37 -11.52 24.15
N ILE A 391 -11.25 -10.58 23.20
CA ILE A 391 -12.31 -9.64 22.82
C ILE A 391 -13.56 -10.39 22.32
N GLN A 392 -13.39 -11.36 21.44
CA GLN A 392 -14.48 -12.20 20.93
C GLN A 392 -15.18 -12.96 22.07
N SER A 393 -14.43 -13.46 23.05
CA SER A 393 -14.99 -14.09 24.24
C SER A 393 -15.80 -13.12 25.08
N TYR A 394 -15.38 -11.85 25.25
CA TYR A 394 -16.18 -10.84 25.95
C TYR A 394 -17.48 -10.48 25.22
N ILE A 395 -17.46 -10.45 23.89
CA ILE A 395 -18.65 -10.18 23.08
C ILE A 395 -19.67 -11.32 23.25
N LYS A 396 -19.22 -12.57 23.10
CA LYS A 396 -20.07 -13.77 23.14
C LYS A 396 -20.52 -14.17 24.56
N SER A 397 -19.70 -13.91 25.58
CA SER A 397 -19.98 -14.38 26.95
C SER A 397 -20.76 -13.36 27.77
N ASN A 398 -21.69 -13.83 28.60
CA ASN A 398 -22.46 -12.99 29.52
C ASN A 398 -21.67 -12.57 30.79
N ARG A 399 -20.33 -12.54 30.69
CA ARG A 399 -19.44 -12.28 31.83
C ARG A 399 -19.38 -10.79 32.13
N ARG A 400 -19.51 -10.45 33.42
CA ARG A 400 -19.28 -9.10 33.93
C ARG A 400 -17.82 -8.96 34.35
N ALA A 401 -16.97 -8.48 33.45
CA ALA A 401 -15.57 -8.21 33.72
C ALA A 401 -15.30 -6.71 33.83
N PHE A 402 -14.26 -6.35 34.58
CA PHE A 402 -13.73 -4.99 34.58
C PHE A 402 -12.83 -4.81 33.36
N LEU A 403 -13.14 -3.84 32.49
CA LEU A 403 -12.40 -3.56 31.27
C LEU A 403 -11.65 -2.24 31.37
N SER A 404 -10.38 -2.23 30.95
CA SER A 404 -9.60 -1.01 30.80
C SER A 404 -10.22 -0.10 29.72
N SER A 405 -9.87 1.18 29.73
CA SER A 405 -10.34 2.13 28.70
C SER A 405 -9.93 1.67 27.30
N SER A 406 -8.70 1.15 27.15
CA SER A 406 -8.17 0.64 25.89
C SER A 406 -8.93 -0.61 25.43
N MET A 407 -9.26 -1.53 26.34
CA MET A 407 -10.09 -2.70 26.04
C MET A 407 -11.51 -2.31 25.59
N CYS A 408 -12.09 -1.27 26.19
CA CYS A 408 -13.39 -0.75 25.74
C CYS A 408 -13.29 -0.15 24.33
N SER A 409 -12.24 0.60 24.03
CA SER A 409 -11.98 1.13 22.68
C SER A 409 -11.80 0.01 21.66
N LEU A 410 -11.07 -1.06 21.99
CA LEU A 410 -10.90 -2.21 21.11
C LEU A 410 -12.19 -3.01 20.90
N LEU A 411 -12.96 -3.22 21.96
CA LEU A 411 -14.27 -3.88 21.88
C LEU A 411 -15.22 -3.05 21.01
N ALA A 412 -15.26 -1.74 21.21
CA ALA A 412 -16.02 -0.84 20.36
C ALA A 412 -15.59 -0.94 18.90
N TYR A 413 -14.27 -0.90 18.65
CA TYR A 413 -13.72 -1.02 17.32
C TYR A 413 -14.14 -2.33 16.63
N VAL A 414 -13.94 -3.47 17.28
CA VAL A 414 -14.33 -4.78 16.73
C VAL A 414 -15.82 -4.86 16.44
N LEU A 415 -16.67 -4.29 17.30
CA LEU A 415 -18.13 -4.28 17.10
C LEU A 415 -18.55 -3.35 15.95
N LEU A 416 -17.95 -2.16 15.84
CA LEU A 416 -18.18 -1.24 14.72
C LEU A 416 -17.70 -1.80 13.38
N MET A 417 -16.69 -2.66 13.45
CA MET A 417 -16.14 -3.35 12.29
C MET A 417 -16.91 -4.62 11.91
N SER A 418 -17.80 -5.10 12.78
CA SER A 418 -18.70 -6.19 12.45
C SER A 418 -19.79 -5.70 11.49
N GLU A 419 -20.02 -6.43 10.40
CA GLU A 419 -21.20 -6.20 9.54
C GLU A 419 -22.50 -6.68 10.21
N GLU A 420 -22.40 -7.43 11.31
CA GLU A 420 -23.55 -7.91 12.06
C GLU A 420 -24.13 -6.80 12.94
N VAL A 421 -25.42 -6.48 12.72
CA VAL A 421 -26.17 -5.60 13.61
C VAL A 421 -26.42 -6.34 14.93
N LEU A 422 -25.94 -5.78 16.03
CA LEU A 422 -26.16 -6.33 17.37
C LEU A 422 -27.62 -6.18 17.78
N ASP A 423 -28.27 -7.24 18.22
CA ASP A 423 -29.67 -7.16 18.68
C ASP A 423 -29.80 -6.31 19.96
N GLU A 424 -28.89 -6.48 20.93
CA GLU A 424 -28.88 -5.70 22.17
C GLU A 424 -27.45 -5.37 22.63
N LEU A 425 -27.18 -4.09 22.87
CA LEU A 425 -25.97 -3.59 23.54
C LEU A 425 -26.29 -3.27 25.01
N ASP A 426 -25.91 -4.16 25.92
CA ASP A 426 -26.04 -3.90 27.36
C ASP A 426 -24.73 -3.37 27.95
N LEU A 427 -24.65 -2.06 28.17
CA LEU A 427 -23.48 -1.41 28.77
C LEU A 427 -23.27 -1.83 30.24
N LYS A 428 -24.29 -2.36 30.92
CA LYS A 428 -24.15 -2.90 32.29
C LYS A 428 -23.29 -4.16 32.32
N ARG A 429 -23.06 -4.83 31.17
CA ARG A 429 -22.15 -5.99 31.07
C ARG A 429 -20.69 -5.59 31.25
N TYR A 430 -20.31 -4.39 30.83
CA TYR A 430 -18.94 -3.90 30.86
C TYR A 430 -18.76 -2.99 32.08
N LYS A 431 -18.02 -3.46 33.09
CA LYS A 431 -17.63 -2.59 34.20
C LYS A 431 -16.41 -1.80 33.76
N THR A 432 -16.51 -0.48 33.65
CA THR A 432 -15.36 0.36 33.26
C THR A 432 -15.47 1.77 33.84
N TYR A 433 -14.45 2.60 33.64
CA TYR A 433 -14.46 4.01 34.01
C TYR A 433 -15.20 4.85 32.96
N GLY A 434 -15.57 6.10 33.30
CA GLY A 434 -16.37 6.98 32.42
C GLY A 434 -15.86 7.06 30.97
N LYS A 435 -14.53 7.16 30.76
CA LYS A 435 -13.94 7.17 29.41
C LYS A 435 -14.12 5.86 28.64
N GLY A 436 -14.10 4.71 29.31
CA GLY A 436 -14.40 3.42 28.68
C GLY A 436 -15.84 3.35 28.17
N TYR A 437 -16.79 3.90 28.92
CA TYR A 437 -18.17 4.05 28.44
C TYR A 437 -18.26 5.00 27.23
N MET A 438 -17.52 6.12 27.24
CA MET A 438 -17.46 7.05 26.10
C MET A 438 -16.96 6.36 24.83
N SER A 439 -15.94 5.51 24.93
CA SER A 439 -15.44 4.72 23.79
C SER A 439 -16.47 3.73 23.21
N LEU A 440 -17.43 3.26 24.03
CA LEU A 440 -18.48 2.32 23.61
C LEU A 440 -19.71 3.01 23.01
N LEU A 441 -19.89 4.33 23.22
CA LEU A 441 -21.03 5.07 22.69
C LEU A 441 -21.25 4.92 21.17
N PRO A 442 -20.21 4.95 20.32
CA PRO A 442 -20.40 4.82 18.87
C PRO A 442 -21.04 3.49 18.47
N VAL A 443 -20.86 2.42 19.27
CA VAL A 443 -21.42 1.08 19.02
C VAL A 443 -22.95 1.09 18.99
N VAL A 444 -23.58 2.07 19.64
CA VAL A 444 -25.05 2.24 19.61
C VAL A 444 -25.57 2.34 18.17
N ARG A 445 -24.77 2.89 17.24
CA ARG A 445 -25.14 2.99 15.82
C ARG A 445 -25.27 1.64 15.12
N CYS A 446 -24.67 0.60 15.66
CA CYS A 446 -24.64 -0.75 15.11
C CYS A 446 -25.52 -1.73 15.90
N CYS A 447 -26.43 -1.23 16.76
CA CYS A 447 -27.32 -2.08 17.55
C CYS A 447 -28.81 -1.71 17.39
N ARG A 448 -29.70 -2.70 17.51
CA ARG A 448 -31.16 -2.50 17.47
C ARG A 448 -31.70 -1.90 18.77
N LYS A 449 -31.08 -2.26 19.91
CA LYS A 449 -31.48 -1.83 21.25
C LYS A 449 -30.23 -1.60 22.10
N ALA A 450 -30.18 -0.48 22.84
CA ALA A 450 -29.09 -0.18 23.77
C ALA A 450 -29.64 0.04 25.18
N MET A 451 -29.07 -0.63 26.17
CA MET A 451 -29.43 -0.49 27.58
C MET A 451 -28.37 0.35 28.31
N TYR A 452 -28.78 1.50 28.85
CA TYR A 452 -27.92 2.37 29.64
C TYR A 452 -28.07 2.12 31.14
N VAL A 453 -27.03 2.49 31.90
CA VAL A 453 -26.99 2.31 33.36
C VAL A 453 -28.02 3.19 34.08
N THR A 454 -28.50 4.27 33.45
CA THR A 454 -29.33 5.33 34.07
C THR A 454 -30.67 5.63 33.38
N CYS A 455 -31.24 4.69 32.60
CA CYS A 455 -32.63 4.80 32.14
C CYS A 455 -33.45 3.59 32.59
#